data_AF-A0A9E6B910-F1
#
_entry.id   AF-A0A9E6B910-F1
#
_cell.length_a   1.000
_cell.length_b   1.000
_cell.length_c   1.000
_cell.angle_alpha   90.00
_cell.angle_beta   90.00
_cell.angle_gamma   90.00
#
_symmetry.space_group_name_H-M   'P 1'
#
loop_
_entity.id
_entity.type
_entity.pdbx_description
1 polymer ?
#
loop_
_entity_poly.entity_id
_entity_poly.type
_entity_poly.pdbx_seq_one_letter_code
_entity_poly.pdbx_strand_id
1 'polypeptide(L)'
;KGSVSIIADNDNASSDVDSHTKTSNIRIHHAQINQDGEFVKSDENLTMQDEPNHQELCELEQAFVQKAINKDLDLTAHMSNAVESLRICLAADLSIRSNKTVYIKQGS
;
A
#
# COMPACT_ATOMS: atom_id res chain seq x y z
N LYS A 1 -24.32 0.09 2.17
CA LYS A 1 -23.15 -0.56 1.52
C LYS A 1 -22.61 0.44 0.50
N GLY A 2 -21.33 0.82 0.58
CA GLY A 2 -20.68 1.71 -0.40
C GLY A 2 -19.53 0.98 -1.09
N SER A 3 -18.73 1.69 -1.88
CA SER A 3 -17.46 1.21 -2.42
C SER A 3 -16.34 2.19 -2.09
N VAL A 4 -15.09 1.75 -2.25
CA VAL A 4 -13.91 2.59 -2.03
C VAL A 4 -12.98 2.42 -3.23
N SER A 5 -12.42 3.53 -3.68
CA SER A 5 -11.45 3.58 -4.78
C SER A 5 -10.17 4.25 -4.31
N ILE A 6 -9.02 3.76 -4.76
CA ILE A 6 -7.74 4.45 -4.61
C ILE A 6 -7.56 5.32 -5.85
N ILE A 7 -7.35 6.62 -5.64
CA ILE A 7 -7.20 7.61 -6.70
C ILE A 7 -5.79 8.18 -6.62
N ALA A 8 -4.98 7.83 -7.60
CA ALA A 8 -3.67 8.44 -7.78
C ALA A 8 -3.84 9.88 -8.26
N ASP A 9 -3.08 10.79 -7.68
CA ASP A 9 -2.95 12.15 -8.22
C ASP A 9 -2.08 12.06 -9.48
N ASN A 10 -2.57 12.61 -10.59
CA ASN A 10 -2.00 12.45 -11.95
C ASN A 10 -0.63 13.14 -12.17
N ASP A 11 0.00 13.69 -11.14
CA ASP A 11 1.19 14.54 -11.25
C ASP A 11 2.52 13.80 -11.03
N ASN A 12 2.54 12.48 -11.20
CA ASN A 12 3.73 11.68 -10.93
C ASN A 12 4.38 11.16 -12.22
N ALA A 13 5.46 11.83 -12.64
CA ALA A 13 6.42 11.22 -13.54
C ALA A 13 7.04 10.01 -12.83
N SER A 14 7.06 8.84 -13.48
CA SER A 14 7.52 7.56 -12.92
C SER A 14 8.92 7.59 -12.26
N SER A 15 9.73 8.61 -12.56
CA SER A 15 11.09 8.81 -12.06
C SER A 15 11.18 9.69 -10.81
N ASP A 16 10.09 10.27 -10.31
CA ASP A 16 10.10 11.08 -9.10
C ASP A 16 10.03 10.19 -7.84
N VAL A 17 11.14 10.06 -7.13
CA VAL A 17 11.28 9.20 -5.94
C VAL A 17 10.37 9.64 -4.79
N ASP A 18 10.06 10.93 -4.68
CA ASP A 18 9.18 11.45 -3.63
C ASP A 18 7.74 10.95 -3.80
N SER A 19 7.30 10.77 -5.06
CA SER A 19 5.97 10.26 -5.36
C SER A 19 5.72 8.81 -4.95
N HIS A 20 6.77 7.99 -4.78
CA HIS A 20 6.66 6.57 -4.40
C HIS A 20 6.32 6.37 -2.92
N THR A 21 6.48 7.40 -2.09
CA THR A 21 6.20 7.33 -0.65
C THR A 21 4.81 7.79 -0.24
N LYS A 22 4.08 8.43 -1.15
CA LYS A 22 2.74 8.97 -0.88
C LYS A 22 1.66 7.95 -1.20
N THR A 23 0.82 7.65 -0.22
CA THR A 23 -0.46 6.99 -0.42
C THR A 23 -1.40 7.91 -1.17
N SER A 24 -1.87 7.40 -2.30
CA SER A 24 -2.92 7.99 -3.13
C SER A 24 -4.19 8.32 -2.32
N ASN A 25 -5.01 9.25 -2.81
CA ASN A 25 -6.28 9.59 -2.17
C ASN A 25 -7.25 8.40 -2.11
N ILE A 26 -7.90 8.17 -0.98
CA ILE A 26 -8.95 7.17 -0.86
C ILE A 26 -10.29 7.86 -1.09
N ARG A 27 -11.01 7.52 -2.17
CA ARG A 27 -12.37 7.99 -2.43
C ARG A 27 -13.40 6.99 -1.92
N ILE A 28 -14.28 7.44 -1.05
CA ILE A 28 -15.41 6.67 -0.54
C ILE A 28 -16.66 7.03 -1.33
N HIS A 29 -17.30 6.00 -1.90
CA HIS A 29 -18.56 6.12 -2.63
C HIS A 29 -19.74 5.73 -1.73
N HIS A 30 -20.68 6.65 -1.57
CA HIS A 30 -21.88 6.44 -0.75
C HIS A 30 -23.06 5.99 -1.63
N ALA A 31 -23.59 4.78 -1.40
CA ALA A 31 -24.67 4.24 -2.24
C ALA A 31 -26.09 4.54 -1.73
N GLN A 32 -26.27 5.41 -0.74
CA GLN A 32 -27.60 5.72 -0.22
C GLN A 32 -28.31 6.66 -1.20
N ILE A 33 -29.54 6.31 -1.59
CA ILE A 33 -30.38 7.09 -2.50
C ILE A 33 -31.66 7.59 -1.80
N ASN A 34 -32.15 8.76 -2.19
CA ASN A 34 -33.40 9.35 -1.69
C ASN A 34 -34.61 8.76 -2.44
N GLN A 35 -35.81 9.23 -2.09
CA GLN A 35 -37.06 8.76 -2.72
C GLN A 35 -37.16 9.14 -4.20
N ASP A 36 -36.41 10.15 -4.63
CA ASP A 36 -36.33 10.63 -6.01
C ASP A 36 -35.24 9.89 -6.82
N GLY A 37 -34.54 8.93 -6.22
CA GLY A 37 -33.50 8.12 -6.84
C GLY A 37 -32.12 8.79 -6.89
N GLU A 38 -31.93 9.91 -6.20
CA GLU A 38 -30.67 10.67 -6.16
C GLU A 38 -29.81 10.26 -4.97
N PHE A 39 -28.48 10.36 -5.11
CA PHE A 39 -27.57 10.06 -4.01
C PHE A 39 -27.74 11.04 -2.83
N VAL A 40 -27.94 10.49 -1.64
CA VAL A 40 -28.11 11.26 -0.39
C VAL A 40 -26.81 11.90 0.07
N LYS A 41 -25.66 11.30 -0.26
CA LYS A 41 -24.34 11.79 0.11
C LYS A 41 -23.39 11.68 -1.08
N SER A 42 -22.68 12.76 -1.37
CA SER A 42 -21.62 12.79 -2.38
C SER A 42 -20.40 11.99 -1.94
N ASP A 43 -19.57 11.61 -2.91
CA ASP A 43 -18.28 10.96 -2.64
C ASP A 43 -17.38 11.82 -1.74
N GLU A 44 -16.59 11.16 -0.90
CA GLU A 44 -15.67 11.79 0.04
C GLU A 44 -14.24 11.36 -0.28
N ASN A 45 -13.30 12.31 -0.30
CA ASN A 45 -11.86 12.01 -0.44
C ASN A 45 -11.22 12.04 0.95
N LEU A 46 -10.57 10.95 1.33
CA LEU A 46 -9.64 10.89 2.44
C LEU A 46 -8.21 11.01 1.89
N THR A 47 -7.56 12.12 2.23
CA THR A 47 -6.17 12.38 1.89
C THR A 47 -5.28 12.02 3.08
N MET A 48 -4.18 11.32 2.84
CA MET A 48 -3.16 11.09 3.86
C MET A 48 -2.17 12.27 3.86
N GLN A 49 -2.55 13.37 4.50
CA GLN A 49 -1.83 14.66 4.42
C GLN A 49 -0.49 14.68 5.17
N ASP A 50 -0.25 13.72 6.07
CA ASP A 50 0.91 13.68 6.98
C ASP A 50 1.87 12.51 6.69
N GLU A 51 1.96 12.10 5.43
CA GLU A 51 2.89 11.04 5.05
C GLU A 51 4.32 11.55 4.91
N PRO A 52 5.31 10.79 5.40
CA PRO A 52 6.70 11.17 5.24
C PRO A 52 7.05 11.22 3.76
N ASN A 53 7.84 12.21 3.37
CA ASN A 53 8.51 12.18 2.07
C ASN A 53 9.57 11.06 2.03
N HIS A 54 10.19 10.85 0.87
CA HIS A 54 11.17 9.76 0.72
C HIS A 54 12.35 9.88 1.68
N GLN A 55 12.86 11.09 1.89
CA GLN A 55 13.99 11.33 2.79
C GLN A 55 13.60 11.05 4.25
N GLU A 56 12.44 11.53 4.70
CA GLU A 56 11.92 11.29 6.04
C GLU A 56 11.66 9.79 6.29
N LEU A 57 11.16 9.07 5.29
CA LEU A 57 10.99 7.62 5.37
C LEU A 57 12.34 6.92 5.55
N CYS A 58 13.34 7.27 4.74
CA CYS A 58 14.70 6.72 4.88
C CYS A 58 15.32 7.01 6.25
N GLU A 59 15.09 8.20 6.81
CA GLU A 59 15.58 8.55 8.15
C GLU A 59 14.92 7.71 9.25
N LEU A 60 13.61 7.48 9.15
CA LEU A 60 12.87 6.60 10.06
C LEU A 60 13.37 5.16 9.98
N GLU A 61 13.60 4.64 8.77
CA GLU A 61 14.16 3.30 8.55
C GLU A 61 15.56 3.15 9.16
N GLN A 62 16.44 4.12 8.93
CA GLN A 62 17.79 4.12 9.51
C GLN A 62 17.77 4.18 11.04
N ALA A 63 16.91 5.04 11.62
CA ALA A 63 16.73 5.11 13.06
C ALA A 63 16.20 3.80 13.65
N PHE A 64 15.29 3.11 12.95
CA PHE A 64 14.81 1.79 13.35
C PHE A 64 15.93 0.74 13.32
N VAL A 65 16.72 0.68 12.26
CA VAL A 65 17.87 -0.23 12.15
C VAL A 65 18.88 0.01 13.28
N GLN A 66 19.23 1.26 13.54
CA GLN A 66 20.14 1.62 14.64
C GLN A 66 19.58 1.15 15.98
N LYS A 67 18.28 1.36 16.23
CA LYS A 67 17.60 0.90 17.44
C LYS A 67 17.61 -0.63 17.55
N ALA A 68 17.39 -1.34 16.45
CA ALA A 68 17.40 -2.80 16.43
C ALA A 68 18.76 -3.37 16.84
N ILE A 69 19.85 -2.79 16.32
CA ILE A 69 21.23 -3.16 16.67
C ILE A 69 21.51 -2.86 18.15
N ASN A 70 21.23 -1.64 18.59
CA ASN A 70 21.58 -1.21 19.95
C ASN A 70 20.77 -1.90 21.06
N LYS A 71 19.56 -2.38 20.73
CA LYS A 71 18.63 -3.00 21.69
C LYS A 71 18.43 -4.50 21.48
N ASP A 72 19.17 -5.09 20.54
CA ASP A 72 19.05 -6.51 20.17
C ASP A 72 17.58 -6.91 19.94
N LEU A 73 16.88 -6.14 19.10
CA LEU A 73 15.46 -6.39 18.83
C LEU A 73 15.29 -7.68 18.02
N ASP A 74 14.32 -8.49 18.40
CA ASP A 74 13.92 -9.66 17.61
C ASP A 74 13.24 -9.22 16.30
N LEU A 75 13.90 -9.50 15.17
CA LEU A 75 13.41 -9.19 13.83
C LEU A 75 12.85 -10.42 13.09
N THR A 76 12.58 -11.52 13.80
CA THR A 76 12.08 -12.77 13.18
C THR A 76 10.84 -12.54 12.32
N ALA A 77 9.87 -11.78 12.82
CA ALA A 77 8.67 -11.44 12.06
C ALA A 77 8.97 -10.57 10.83
N HIS A 78 9.89 -9.59 10.95
CA HIS A 78 10.31 -8.76 9.83
C HIS A 78 10.97 -9.61 8.72
N MET A 79 11.85 -10.54 9.09
CA MET A 79 12.51 -11.44 8.14
C MET A 79 11.51 -12.39 7.48
N SER A 80 10.56 -12.94 8.24
CA SER A 80 9.50 -13.79 7.69
C SER A 80 8.65 -13.03 6.67
N ASN A 81 8.28 -11.80 6.97
CA ASN A 81 7.49 -10.95 6.07
C ASN A 81 8.25 -10.60 4.79
N ALA A 82 9.57 -10.36 4.87
CA ALA A 82 10.39 -10.10 3.68
C ALA A 82 10.45 -11.32 2.74
N VAL A 83 10.59 -12.52 3.29
CA VAL A 83 10.58 -13.76 2.50
C VAL A 83 9.20 -14.02 1.89
N GLU A 84 8.12 -13.77 2.62
CA GLU A 84 6.76 -13.94 2.11
C GLU A 84 6.45 -12.96 0.97
N SER A 85 6.87 -11.70 1.10
CA SER A 85 6.78 -10.70 0.02
C SER A 85 7.50 -11.18 -1.25
N LEU A 86 8.70 -11.74 -1.11
CA LEU A 86 9.44 -12.30 -2.26
C LEU A 86 8.71 -13.48 -2.91
N ARG A 87 8.07 -14.36 -2.12
CA ARG A 87 7.27 -15.46 -2.68
C ARG A 87 6.14 -14.95 -3.55
N ILE A 88 5.47 -13.86 -3.12
CA ILE A 88 4.41 -13.21 -3.90
C ILE A 88 4.96 -12.65 -5.21
N CYS A 89 6.08 -11.91 -5.16
CA CYS A 89 6.71 -11.36 -6.37
C CYS A 89 7.09 -12.45 -7.38
N LEU A 90 7.66 -13.57 -6.91
CA LEU A 90 8.03 -14.70 -7.77
C LEU A 90 6.80 -15.41 -8.36
N ALA A 91 5.73 -15.57 -7.57
CA ALA A 91 4.48 -16.14 -8.04
C ALA A 91 3.82 -15.26 -9.10
N ALA A 92 3.86 -13.94 -8.94
CA ALA A 92 3.38 -12.97 -9.92
C ALA A 92 4.17 -13.06 -11.23
N ASP A 93 5.51 -13.09 -11.16
CA ASP A 93 6.37 -13.27 -12.34
C ASP A 93 6.11 -14.61 -13.06
N LEU A 94 5.91 -15.69 -12.31
CA LEU A 94 5.55 -16.99 -12.88
C LEU A 94 4.15 -16.98 -13.53
N SER A 95 3.18 -16.31 -12.91
CA SER A 95 1.83 -16.15 -13.44
C SER A 95 1.86 -15.41 -14.78
N ILE A 96 2.63 -14.32 -14.89
CA ILE A 96 2.80 -13.55 -16.12
C ILE A 96 3.40 -14.43 -17.23
N ARG A 97 4.51 -15.12 -16.94
CA ARG A 97 5.21 -15.94 -17.95
C ARG A 97 4.40 -17.15 -18.41
N SER A 98 3.58 -17.73 -17.53
CA SER A 98 2.79 -18.92 -17.84
C SER A 98 1.36 -18.63 -18.31
N ASN A 99 0.90 -17.39 -18.16
CA ASN A 99 -0.49 -16.97 -18.38
C ASN A 99 -1.52 -17.83 -17.63
N LYS A 100 -1.19 -18.24 -16.39
CA LYS A 100 -2.01 -19.09 -15.53
C LYS A 100 -1.98 -18.59 -14.10
N THR A 101 -3.08 -18.78 -13.37
CA THR A 101 -3.14 -18.52 -11.92
C THR A 101 -2.14 -19.41 -11.18
N VAL A 102 -1.31 -18.79 -10.33
CA VAL A 102 -0.36 -19.49 -9.44
C VAL A 102 -0.88 -19.41 -8.00
N TYR A 103 -1.02 -20.56 -7.35
CA TYR A 103 -1.43 -20.62 -5.95
C TYR A 103 -0.20 -20.68 -5.04
N ILE A 104 -0.12 -19.75 -4.09
CA ILE A 104 0.90 -19.75 -3.04
C ILE A 104 0.33 -20.53 -1.86
N LYS A 105 1.02 -21.56 -1.39
CA LYS A 105 0.69 -22.22 -0.12
C LYS A 105 1.21 -21.34 1.01
N GLN A 106 0.38 -21.06 2.02
CA GLN A 106 0.87 -20.36 3.20
C GLN A 106 2.04 -21.13 3.82
N GLY A 107 3.11 -20.41 4.16
CA GLY A 107 4.26 -20.98 4.86
C GLY A 107 3.83 -21.59 6.20
N SER A 108 4.33 -22.79 6.48
CA SER A 108 4.18 -23.51 7.75
C SER A 108 4.83 -22.77 8.91
#